data_AF-A0A426Z4K3-F1
#
_entry.id   AF-A0A426Z4K3-F1
#
_cell.length_a   1.000
_cell.length_b   1.000
_cell.length_c   1.000
_cell.angle_alpha   90.00
_cell.angle_beta   90.00
_cell.angle_gamma   90.00
#
_symmetry.space_group_name_H-M   'P 1'
#
loop_
_entity.id
_entity.type
_entity.pdbx_description
1 polymer ?
#
loop_
_entity_poly.entity_id
_entity_poly.type
_entity_poly.pdbx_seq_one_letter_code
_entity_poly.pdbx_strand_id
1 'polypeptide(L)'
;MSEVGLRENLDMLEECWAQAHLKTMHYQRIVSRLYNRRIRPRPIGEGDLVLKKAEVSDPGHTRGKLTPRWEEPYHVTRVVRDGTYTLSTMEGKTLPQT
;
A
#
# COMPACT_ATOMS: atom_id res chain seq x y z
N MET A 1 45.10 -9.88 16.70
CA MET A 1 43.76 -9.75 17.34
C MET A 1 43.36 -11.13 17.84
N SER A 2 42.82 -11.26 19.04
CA SER A 2 42.42 -12.56 19.61
C SER A 2 41.03 -12.99 19.12
N GLU A 3 40.81 -14.29 18.97
CA GLU A 3 39.53 -14.90 18.57
C GLU A 3 38.37 -14.51 19.50
N VAL A 4 38.65 -14.41 20.79
CA VAL A 4 37.69 -13.96 21.83
C VAL A 4 37.23 -12.53 21.58
N GLY A 5 38.17 -11.62 21.30
CA GLY A 5 37.83 -10.21 21.03
C GLY A 5 37.06 -10.03 19.72
N LEU A 6 37.24 -10.91 18.73
CA LEU A 6 36.42 -10.87 17.50
C LEU A 6 34.97 -11.28 17.80
N ARG A 7 34.77 -12.31 18.63
CA ARG A 7 33.44 -12.80 19.00
C ARG A 7 32.64 -11.78 19.81
N GLU A 8 33.26 -11.16 20.82
CA GLU A 8 32.61 -10.11 21.62
C GLU A 8 32.16 -8.92 20.76
N ASN A 9 32.97 -8.52 19.79
CA ASN A 9 32.60 -7.44 18.86
C ASN A 9 31.39 -7.79 17.99
N LEU A 10 31.29 -9.06 17.54
CA LEU A 10 30.15 -9.52 16.77
C LEU A 10 28.86 -9.58 17.61
N ASP A 11 28.96 -10.09 18.84
CA ASP A 11 27.82 -10.16 19.77
C ASP A 11 27.27 -8.75 20.08
N MET A 12 28.15 -7.78 20.36
CA MET A 12 27.75 -6.38 20.57
C MET A 12 27.07 -5.78 19.33
N LEU A 13 27.57 -6.09 18.14
CA LEU A 13 26.99 -5.61 16.89
C LEU A 13 25.57 -6.17 16.74
N GLU A 14 25.39 -7.48 16.92
CA GLU A 14 24.09 -8.15 16.82
C GLU A 14 23.07 -7.55 17.80
N GLU A 15 23.47 -7.30 19.04
CA GLU A 15 22.61 -6.65 20.04
C GLU A 15 22.18 -5.24 19.60
N CYS A 16 23.10 -4.46 19.03
CA CYS A 16 22.79 -3.14 18.49
C CYS A 16 21.80 -3.20 17.31
N TRP A 17 21.97 -4.16 16.39
CA TRP A 17 21.04 -4.38 15.28
C TRP A 17 19.65 -4.79 15.78
N ALA A 18 19.58 -5.71 16.74
CA ALA A 18 18.33 -6.15 17.33
C ALA A 18 17.58 -5.00 18.01
N GLN A 19 18.30 -4.16 18.77
CA GLN A 19 17.71 -2.99 19.43
C GLN A 19 17.22 -1.95 18.40
N ALA A 20 17.99 -1.68 17.36
CA ALA A 20 17.59 -0.78 16.28
C ALA A 20 16.34 -1.30 15.54
N HIS A 21 16.30 -2.61 15.26
CA HIS A 21 15.16 -3.26 14.63
C HIS A 21 13.89 -3.14 15.50
N LEU A 22 14.01 -3.41 16.81
CA LEU A 22 12.90 -3.28 17.75
C LEU A 22 12.34 -1.86 17.81
N LYS A 23 13.22 -0.84 17.84
CA LYS A 23 12.82 0.57 17.79
C LYS A 23 12.06 0.89 16.51
N THR A 24 12.57 0.45 15.36
CA THR A 24 11.90 0.63 14.06
C THR A 24 10.50 -0.01 14.05
N MET A 25 10.39 -1.26 14.51
CA MET A 25 9.10 -1.96 14.62
C MET A 25 8.12 -1.23 15.54
N HIS A 26 8.62 -0.70 16.67
CA HIS A 26 7.82 0.08 17.60
C HIS A 26 7.26 1.36 16.96
N TYR A 27 8.12 2.14 16.29
CA TYR A 27 7.70 3.35 15.59
C TYR A 27 6.69 3.06 14.47
N GLN A 28 6.96 2.04 13.64
CA GLN A 28 6.03 1.63 12.59
C GLN A 28 4.66 1.27 13.16
N ARG A 29 4.60 0.49 14.25
CA ARG A 29 3.34 0.14 14.92
C ARG A 29 2.57 1.36 15.41
N ILE A 30 3.25 2.35 16.00
CA ILE A 30 2.60 3.59 16.47
C ILE A 30 2.04 4.38 15.29
N VAL A 31 2.84 4.57 14.23
CA VAL A 31 2.45 5.31 13.03
C VAL A 31 1.24 4.64 12.38
N SER A 32 1.28 3.32 12.19
CA SER A 32 0.15 2.56 11.64
C SER A 32 -1.11 2.70 12.48
N ARG A 33 -1.01 2.62 13.82
CA ARG A 33 -2.17 2.80 14.71
C ARG A 33 -2.77 4.20 14.60
N LEU A 34 -1.93 5.23 14.61
CA LEU A 34 -2.37 6.62 14.53
C LEU A 34 -3.08 6.90 13.19
N TYR A 35 -2.52 6.40 12.09
CA TYR A 35 -3.09 6.53 10.76
C TYR A 35 -4.43 5.75 10.65
N ASN A 36 -4.41 4.47 11.02
CA ASN A 36 -5.58 3.58 10.91
C ASN A 36 -6.73 4.02 11.81
N ARG A 37 -6.48 4.71 12.93
CA ARG A 37 -7.54 5.25 13.80
C ARG A 37 -8.52 6.18 13.07
N ARG A 38 -8.08 6.86 12.01
CA ARG A 38 -8.91 7.77 11.21
C ARG A 38 -9.52 7.12 9.98
N ILE A 39 -9.06 5.92 9.62
CA ILE A 39 -9.60 5.18 8.48
C ILE A 39 -10.85 4.44 8.93
N ARG A 40 -11.94 4.63 8.19
CA ARG A 40 -13.13 3.78 8.32
C ARG A 40 -13.08 2.74 7.20
N PRO A 41 -12.87 1.45 7.52
CA PRO A 41 -12.91 0.41 6.50
C PRO A 41 -14.25 0.46 5.78
N ARG A 42 -14.21 0.52 4.46
CA ARG A 42 -15.38 0.41 3.60
C ARG A 42 -15.16 -0.83 2.74
N PRO A 43 -15.83 -1.96 3.03
CA PRO A 43 -15.80 -3.09 2.13
C PRO A 43 -16.39 -2.65 0.78
N ILE A 44 -15.77 -3.10 -0.30
CA ILE A 44 -16.22 -2.85 -1.67
C ILE A 44 -16.72 -4.19 -2.21
N GLY A 45 -17.98 -4.21 -2.64
CA GLY A 45 -18.64 -5.38 -3.20
C GLY A 45 -18.96 -5.22 -4.68
N GLU A 46 -19.51 -6.28 -5.26
CA GLU A 46 -20.09 -6.22 -6.60
C GLU A 46 -21.28 -5.25 -6.64
N GLY A 47 -21.38 -4.46 -7.71
CA GLY A 47 -22.37 -3.41 -7.87
C GLY A 47 -21.97 -2.05 -7.28
N ASP A 48 -20.95 -1.99 -6.44
CA ASP A 48 -20.47 -0.71 -5.89
C ASP A 48 -19.88 0.19 -6.98
N LEU A 49 -20.07 1.50 -6.78
CA LEU A 49 -19.45 2.53 -7.60
C LEU A 49 -18.15 3.02 -6.94
N VAL A 50 -17.05 2.99 -7.68
CA VAL A 50 -15.70 3.32 -7.20
C VAL A 50 -14.97 4.26 -8.16
N LEU A 51 -14.05 5.06 -7.64
CA LEU A 51 -13.15 5.89 -8.44
C LEU A 51 -11.78 5.22 -8.56
N LYS A 52 -11.25 5.16 -9.78
CA LYS A 52 -9.89 4.66 -10.01
C LYS A 52 -8.88 5.79 -9.88
N LYS A 53 -7.74 5.55 -9.22
CA LYS A 53 -6.67 6.55 -9.13
C LYS A 53 -6.00 6.69 -10.50
N ALA A 54 -5.83 7.92 -10.99
CA ALA A 54 -5.31 8.19 -12.33
C ALA A 54 -3.89 7.62 -12.56
N GLU A 55 -3.06 7.57 -11.51
CA GLU A 55 -1.71 6.97 -11.53
C GLU A 55 -1.71 5.50 -11.93
N VAL A 56 -2.81 4.76 -11.71
CA VAL A 56 -2.91 3.35 -12.10
C VAL A 56 -3.06 3.22 -13.62
N SER A 57 -3.70 4.19 -14.27
CA SER A 57 -3.87 4.22 -15.73
C SER A 57 -2.71 4.93 -16.44
N ASP A 58 -2.04 5.87 -15.77
CA ASP A 58 -0.89 6.62 -16.29
C ASP A 58 0.27 6.62 -15.27
N PRO A 59 1.02 5.50 -15.16
CA PRO A 59 2.14 5.40 -14.22
C PRO A 59 3.26 6.40 -14.52
N GLY A 60 3.39 6.81 -15.79
CA GLY A 60 4.39 7.77 -16.26
C GLY A 60 4.10 9.22 -15.85
N HIS A 61 2.96 9.50 -15.21
CA HIS A 61 2.52 10.86 -14.86
C HIS A 61 2.60 11.81 -16.08
N THR A 62 2.26 11.27 -17.25
CA THR A 62 2.24 12.03 -18.50
C THR A 62 1.13 13.09 -18.49
N ARG A 63 0.10 12.86 -17.66
CA ARG A 63 -0.93 13.84 -17.30
C ARG A 63 -0.33 14.99 -16.47
N GLY A 64 -0.52 16.23 -16.95
CA GLY A 64 0.03 17.43 -16.32
C GLY A 64 -0.50 17.67 -14.89
N LYS A 65 0.23 18.48 -14.12
CA LYS A 65 -0.02 18.75 -12.67
C LYS A 65 -1.46 19.16 -12.31
N LEU A 66 -2.24 19.67 -13.26
CA LEU A 66 -3.61 20.16 -13.08
C LEU A 66 -4.69 19.14 -13.46
N THR A 67 -4.33 17.92 -13.84
CA THR A 67 -5.32 16.87 -14.11
C THR A 67 -5.91 16.30 -12.82
N PRO A 68 -7.18 15.87 -12.82
CA PRO A 68 -7.77 15.16 -11.69
C PRO A 68 -6.94 13.95 -11.25
N ARG A 69 -6.81 13.76 -9.93
CA ARG A 69 -6.12 12.59 -9.34
C ARG A 69 -6.92 11.29 -9.44
N TRP A 70 -8.22 11.43 -9.66
CA TRP A 70 -9.18 10.34 -9.76
C TRP A 70 -9.79 10.37 -11.16
N GLU A 71 -9.95 9.19 -11.74
CA GLU A 71 -10.67 9.00 -12.98
C GLU A 71 -12.17 8.97 -12.73
N GLU A 72 -12.91 8.81 -13.82
CA GLU A 72 -14.36 8.68 -13.81
C GLU A 72 -14.84 7.50 -12.93
N PRO A 73 -16.12 7.48 -12.55
CA PRO A 73 -16.69 6.39 -11.79
C PRO A 73 -16.74 5.07 -12.58
N TYR A 74 -16.49 3.97 -11.89
CA TYR A 74 -16.57 2.61 -12.40
C TYR A 74 -17.47 1.75 -11.53
N HIS A 75 -18.15 0.78 -12.16
CA HIS A 75 -18.87 -0.27 -11.45
C HIS A 75 -17.95 -1.45 -11.16
N VAL A 76 -18.04 -2.00 -9.96
CA VAL A 76 -17.40 -3.27 -9.62
C VAL A 76 -18.26 -4.41 -10.14
N THR A 77 -17.75 -5.14 -11.12
CA THR A 77 -18.45 -6.29 -11.71
C THR A 77 -18.12 -7.60 -11.01
N ARG A 78 -16.90 -7.71 -10.46
CA ARG A 78 -16.47 -8.88 -9.70
C ARG A 78 -15.43 -8.52 -8.65
N VAL A 79 -15.55 -9.09 -7.46
CA VAL A 79 -14.47 -9.08 -6.46
C VAL A 79 -13.58 -10.30 -6.72
N VAL A 80 -12.31 -10.08 -7.06
CA VAL A 80 -11.37 -11.19 -7.30
C VAL A 80 -10.68 -11.61 -6.00
N ARG A 81 -10.21 -10.61 -5.25
CA ARG A 81 -9.62 -10.72 -3.91
C ARG A 81 -9.66 -9.35 -3.25
N ASP A 82 -9.41 -9.28 -1.96
CA ASP A 82 -9.31 -8.00 -1.26
C ASP A 82 -8.29 -7.08 -1.95
N GLY A 83 -8.76 -5.92 -2.42
CA GLY A 83 -7.94 -4.94 -3.14
C GLY A 83 -7.75 -5.22 -4.63
N THR A 84 -8.38 -6.24 -5.22
CA THR A 84 -8.36 -6.49 -6.67
C THR A 84 -9.77 -6.75 -7.19
N TYR A 85 -10.22 -5.88 -8.08
CA TYR A 85 -11.59 -5.83 -8.57
C TYR A 85 -11.61 -5.79 -10.09
N THR A 86 -12.59 -6.45 -10.71
CA THR A 86 -12.91 -6.22 -12.12
C THR A 86 -13.88 -5.04 -12.20
N LEU A 87 -13.57 -4.09 -13.07
CA LEU A 87 -14.29 -2.83 -13.22
C LEU A 87 -14.94 -2.72 -14.60
N SER A 88 -16.10 -2.08 -14.68
CA SER A 88 -16.69 -1.63 -15.95
C SER A 88 -16.96 -0.13 -15.94
N THR A 89 -16.86 0.49 -17.11
CA THR A 89 -17.31 1.88 -17.30
C THR A 89 -18.84 1.96 -17.11
N MET A 90 -19.35 3.18 -16.95
CA MET A 90 -20.79 3.44 -16.89
C MET A 90 -21.53 3.00 -18.17
N GLU A 91 -20.80 2.85 -19.28
CA GLU A 91 -21.29 2.38 -20.58
C GLU A 91 -21.26 0.84 -20.72
N GLY A 92 -20.86 0.12 -19.66
CA GLY A 92 -20.82 -1.35 -19.64
C GLY A 92 -19.55 -1.97 -20.23
N LYS A 93 -18.56 -1.17 -20.64
CA LYS A 93 -17.29 -1.70 -21.14
C LYS A 93 -16.41 -2.17 -19.98
N THR A 94 -16.06 -3.46 -19.99
CA THR A 94 -15.16 -4.03 -18.98
C THR A 94 -13.73 -3.55 -19.21
N LEU A 95 -13.06 -3.11 -18.15
CA LEU A 95 -11.66 -2.73 -18.21
C LEU A 95 -10.76 -3.96 -18.22
N PRO A 96 -9.68 -3.97 -19.03
CA PRO A 96 -8.68 -5.01 -18.95
C PRO A 96 -8.02 -5.01 -17.57
N GLN A 97 -7.78 -6.20 -17.02
CA GLN A 97 -6.99 -6.35 -15.80
C GLN A 97 -5.54 -5.93 -16.12
N THR A 98 -5.00 -4.99 -15.34
CA THR A 98 -3.61 -4.52 -15.43
C THR A 98 -2.84 -5.03 -14.22
#